data_AF-A0A3M2B3S8-F1
#
_entry.id   AF-A0A3M2B3S8-F1
#
_cell.length_a   1.000
_cell.length_b   1.000
_cell.length_c   1.000
_cell.angle_alpha   90.00
_cell.angle_beta   90.00
_cell.angle_gamma   90.00
#
_symmetry.space_group_name_H-M   'P 1'
#
loop_
_entity.id
_entity.type
_entity.pdbx_description
1 polymer ?
#
loop_
_entity_poly.entity_id
_entity_poly.type
_entity_poly.pdbx_seq_one_letter_code
_entity_poly.pdbx_strand_id
1 'polypeptide(L)'
;MSLSRVYFERIREQIKELERRSLAAVEQAAEVCAQCLLRGGVIHVHDTGHLVSRELINRAGGLAAFSPFHFELQVTNTNSYREAHGVGAHTTPETVRCIVHAALDRSRIAPDDVLIIGSVSGKTPFPIELAIQARARGVYTIGLTAIDYSSQLASEHESGKRLFEVVDLVIDNAAPYGDAMLTLEGVETAFCPASGIGAAVALWSVVAGIVERMAAQGKPPTILASINRPDGMERYRQTIEHYKQRGY
;
A
#
# COMPACT_ATOMS: atom_id res chain seq x y z
N MET A 1 8.62 17.75 -29.19
CA MET A 1 7.56 16.75 -28.92
C MET A 1 6.61 17.33 -27.89
N SER A 2 5.29 17.05 -27.93
CA SER A 2 4.37 17.55 -26.88
C SER A 2 4.66 16.86 -25.53
N LEU A 3 4.47 17.56 -24.41
CA LEU A 3 4.66 16.98 -23.07
C LEU A 3 3.78 15.75 -22.83
N SER A 4 2.57 15.71 -23.41
CA SER A 4 1.70 14.54 -23.35
C SER A 4 2.33 13.28 -23.98
N ARG A 5 3.07 13.42 -25.09
CA ARG A 5 3.78 12.30 -25.72
C ARG A 5 5.00 11.88 -24.91
N VAL A 6 5.75 12.85 -24.38
CA VAL A 6 6.86 12.61 -23.46
C VAL A 6 6.39 11.87 -22.20
N TYR A 7 5.21 12.21 -21.66
CA TYR A 7 4.65 11.49 -20.52
C TYR A 7 4.41 10.01 -20.81
N PHE A 8 3.80 9.66 -21.96
CA PHE A 8 3.64 8.26 -22.35
C PHE A 8 4.97 7.53 -22.54
N GLU A 9 6.03 8.22 -22.98
CA GLU A 9 7.39 7.68 -22.99
C GLU A 9 7.90 7.38 -21.59
N ARG A 10 7.76 8.33 -20.65
CA ARG A 10 8.16 8.18 -19.25
C ARG A 10 7.44 7.05 -18.53
N ILE A 11 6.14 6.88 -18.76
CA ILE A 11 5.37 5.76 -18.18
C ILE A 11 5.88 4.41 -18.68
N ARG A 12 6.16 4.29 -19.98
CA ARG A 12 6.71 3.05 -20.54
C ARG A 12 8.10 2.74 -19.98
N GLU A 13 8.92 3.76 -19.78
CA GLU A 13 10.23 3.64 -19.14
C GLU A 13 10.10 3.21 -17.66
N GLN A 14 9.22 3.85 -16.90
CA GLN A 14 8.96 3.48 -15.50
C GLN A 14 8.50 2.03 -15.35
N ILE A 15 7.56 1.57 -16.19
CA ILE A 15 7.06 0.18 -16.11
C ILE A 15 8.19 -0.82 -16.40
N LYS A 16 9.05 -0.54 -17.39
CA LYS A 16 10.22 -1.39 -17.67
C LYS A 16 11.19 -1.42 -16.50
N GLU A 17 11.45 -0.28 -15.87
CA GLU A 17 12.33 -0.23 -14.70
C GLU A 17 11.73 -0.94 -13.49
N LEU A 18 10.42 -0.80 -13.26
CA LEU A 18 9.69 -1.51 -12.22
C LEU A 18 9.80 -3.02 -12.43
N GLU A 19 9.52 -3.51 -13.64
CA GLU A 19 9.67 -4.93 -13.97
C GLU A 19 11.10 -5.41 -13.71
N ARG A 20 12.10 -4.68 -14.22
CA ARG A 20 13.52 -5.02 -14.06
C ARG A 20 13.96 -5.07 -12.59
N ARG A 21 13.48 -4.16 -11.74
CA ARG A 21 13.91 -4.00 -10.34
C ARG A 21 13.10 -4.84 -9.36
N SER A 22 11.81 -5.03 -9.63
CA SER A 22 10.85 -5.49 -8.63
C SER A 22 10.12 -6.77 -9.00
N LEU A 23 10.31 -7.35 -10.20
CA LEU A 23 9.60 -8.58 -10.58
C LEU A 23 9.81 -9.72 -9.56
N ALA A 24 11.04 -9.96 -9.12
CA ALA A 24 11.32 -10.99 -8.13
C ALA A 24 10.60 -10.73 -6.78
N ALA A 25 10.57 -9.47 -6.34
CA ALA A 25 9.84 -9.08 -5.13
C ALA A 25 8.32 -9.20 -5.31
N VAL A 26 7.80 -8.89 -6.49
CA VAL A 26 6.39 -9.07 -6.85
C VAL A 26 6.00 -10.56 -6.85
N GLU A 27 6.83 -11.43 -7.41
CA GLU A 27 6.60 -12.88 -7.39
C GLU A 27 6.66 -13.46 -5.98
N GLN A 28 7.61 -12.99 -5.16
CA GLN A 28 7.70 -13.38 -3.74
C GLN A 28 6.49 -12.88 -2.94
N ALA A 29 6.05 -11.64 -3.18
CA ALA A 29 4.84 -11.10 -2.56
C ALA A 29 3.60 -11.91 -2.95
N ALA A 30 3.48 -12.29 -4.23
CA ALA A 30 2.40 -13.13 -4.70
C ALA A 30 2.39 -14.51 -4.02
N GLU A 31 3.57 -15.13 -3.84
CA GLU A 31 3.69 -16.39 -3.10
C GLU A 31 3.26 -16.25 -1.64
N VAL A 32 3.82 -15.27 -0.91
CA VAL A 32 3.50 -15.06 0.50
C VAL A 32 2.01 -14.76 0.70
N CYS A 33 1.44 -13.91 -0.15
CA CYS A 33 0.01 -13.60 -0.13
C CYS A 33 -0.85 -14.83 -0.45
N ALA A 34 -0.52 -15.61 -1.49
CA ALA A 34 -1.25 -16.84 -1.81
C ALA A 34 -1.24 -17.83 -0.64
N GLN A 35 -0.07 -18.02 -0.01
CA GLN A 35 0.08 -18.92 1.13
C GLN A 35 -0.66 -18.42 2.38
N CYS A 36 -0.66 -17.11 2.63
CA CYS A 36 -1.47 -16.47 3.66
C CYS A 36 -2.95 -16.82 3.49
N LEU A 37 -3.50 -16.58 2.29
CA LEU A 37 -4.89 -16.89 1.96
C LEU A 37 -5.16 -18.39 2.13
N LEU A 38 -4.37 -19.27 1.51
CA LEU A 38 -4.57 -20.72 1.58
C LEU A 38 -4.61 -21.31 3.01
N ARG A 39 -3.98 -20.64 3.98
CA ARG A 39 -3.95 -21.04 5.39
C ARG A 39 -5.05 -20.46 6.26
N GLY A 40 -5.84 -19.52 5.77
CA GLY A 40 -6.84 -18.88 6.62
C GLY A 40 -6.58 -17.39 6.91
N GLY A 41 -5.45 -16.83 6.45
CA GLY A 41 -5.01 -15.48 6.79
C GLY A 41 -5.63 -14.39 5.93
N VAL A 42 -5.45 -13.14 6.35
CA VAL A 42 -5.98 -11.94 5.68
C VAL A 42 -4.84 -11.09 5.12
N ILE A 43 -5.08 -10.49 3.95
CA ILE A 43 -4.18 -9.48 3.38
C ILE A 43 -4.72 -8.09 3.72
N HIS A 44 -4.02 -7.41 4.61
CA HIS A 44 -4.32 -6.05 5.04
C HIS A 44 -3.58 -5.05 4.16
N VAL A 45 -4.22 -3.91 3.87
CA VAL A 45 -3.63 -2.85 3.06
C VAL A 45 -3.75 -1.52 3.81
N HIS A 46 -2.60 -0.93 4.10
CA HIS A 46 -2.46 0.42 4.63
C HIS A 46 -1.76 1.31 3.59
N ASP A 47 -2.23 2.53 3.40
CA ASP A 47 -1.48 3.55 2.65
C ASP A 47 -1.64 4.94 3.28
N THR A 48 -0.72 5.83 2.94
CA THR A 48 -0.72 7.22 3.43
C THR A 48 -1.43 8.20 2.49
N GLY A 49 -2.41 7.76 1.69
CA GLY A 49 -3.36 8.63 1.00
C GLY A 49 -3.22 8.82 -0.52
N HIS A 50 -2.39 8.05 -1.21
CA HIS A 50 -2.21 8.25 -2.66
C HIS A 50 -3.17 7.45 -3.55
N LEU A 51 -3.19 6.12 -3.47
CA LEU A 51 -4.00 5.32 -4.40
C LEU A 51 -4.21 3.85 -3.99
N VAL A 52 -3.24 3.23 -3.33
CA VAL A 52 -3.11 1.75 -3.21
C VAL A 52 -4.37 1.07 -2.69
N SER A 53 -4.87 1.50 -1.53
CA SER A 53 -6.07 0.98 -0.89
C SER A 53 -7.31 1.19 -1.76
N ARG A 54 -7.45 2.37 -2.38
CA ARG A 54 -8.57 2.71 -3.27
C ARG A 54 -8.55 1.95 -4.58
N GLU A 55 -7.38 1.55 -5.04
CA GLU A 55 -7.19 0.84 -6.30
C GLU A 55 -7.48 -0.66 -6.16
N LEU A 56 -7.05 -1.27 -5.06
CA LEU A 56 -7.17 -2.71 -4.85
C LEU A 56 -8.49 -3.14 -4.19
N ILE A 57 -8.99 -2.36 -3.24
CA ILE A 57 -10.10 -2.78 -2.38
C ILE A 57 -11.43 -2.52 -3.08
N ASN A 58 -12.31 -3.51 -3.02
CA ASN A 58 -13.69 -3.43 -3.52
C ASN A 58 -13.78 -3.02 -5.01
N ARG A 59 -12.84 -3.50 -5.82
CA ARG A 59 -12.69 -3.16 -7.23
C ARG A 59 -13.02 -4.35 -8.11
N ALA A 60 -13.77 -4.15 -9.19
CA ALA A 60 -14.11 -5.23 -10.11
C ALA A 60 -12.84 -5.87 -10.70
N GLY A 61 -12.81 -7.21 -10.74
CA GLY A 61 -11.61 -7.97 -11.12
C GLY A 61 -10.54 -8.06 -10.02
N GLY A 62 -10.75 -7.41 -8.88
CA GLY A 62 -9.90 -7.53 -7.69
C GLY A 62 -10.29 -8.71 -6.79
N LEU A 63 -9.39 -9.04 -5.87
CA LEU A 63 -9.62 -10.04 -4.84
C LEU A 63 -10.62 -9.51 -3.81
N ALA A 64 -11.55 -10.36 -3.38
CA ALA A 64 -12.42 -10.05 -2.23
C ALA A 64 -11.65 -10.03 -0.90
N ALA A 65 -10.43 -10.58 -0.88
CA ALA A 65 -9.65 -10.83 0.33
C ALA A 65 -8.78 -9.66 0.81
N PHE A 66 -8.74 -8.53 0.10
CA PHE A 66 -8.04 -7.33 0.59
C PHE A 66 -8.88 -6.59 1.63
N SER A 67 -8.32 -6.42 2.82
CA SER A 67 -8.96 -5.69 3.92
C SER A 67 -8.25 -4.35 4.15
N PRO A 68 -8.99 -3.23 4.29
CA PRO A 68 -8.38 -1.95 4.63
C PRO A 68 -7.87 -1.98 6.07
N PHE A 69 -6.62 -1.58 6.28
CA PHE A 69 -6.07 -1.23 7.59
C PHE A 69 -5.88 0.28 7.65
N HIS A 70 -6.95 0.98 8.05
CA HIS A 70 -6.94 2.43 8.21
C HIS A 70 -7.19 2.79 9.67
N PHE A 71 -6.40 3.73 10.18
CA PHE A 71 -6.57 4.29 11.51
C PHE A 71 -6.18 5.77 11.47
N GLU A 72 -6.89 6.55 12.29
CA GLU A 72 -6.64 7.96 12.49
C GLU A 72 -6.98 8.30 13.94
N LEU A 73 -6.22 9.19 14.55
CA LEU A 73 -6.60 9.85 15.80
C LEU A 73 -6.85 11.32 15.50
N GLN A 74 -8.11 11.70 15.36
CA GLN A 74 -8.51 13.08 15.16
C GLN A 74 -8.95 13.69 16.49
N VAL A 75 -8.34 14.82 16.86
CA VAL A 75 -8.71 15.61 18.04
C VAL A 75 -9.03 17.02 17.58
N THR A 76 -10.31 17.42 17.70
CA THR A 76 -10.75 18.80 17.44
C THR A 76 -10.76 19.57 18.76
N ASN A 77 -9.74 20.41 18.97
CA ASN A 77 -9.58 21.19 20.20
C ASN A 77 -9.03 22.58 19.88
N THR A 78 -9.82 23.37 19.16
CA THR A 78 -9.43 24.71 18.73
C THR A 78 -9.44 25.69 19.91
N ASN A 79 -8.40 26.50 20.01
CA ASN A 79 -8.31 27.54 21.03
C ASN A 79 -7.49 28.70 20.49
N SER A 80 -8.18 29.75 20.03
CA SER A 80 -7.57 30.88 19.33
C SER A 80 -6.53 31.63 20.18
N TYR A 81 -6.69 31.67 21.50
CA TYR A 81 -5.68 32.26 22.38
C TYR A 81 -4.39 31.44 22.33
N ARG A 82 -4.47 30.12 22.52
CA ARG A 82 -3.30 29.21 22.49
C ARG A 82 -2.61 29.18 21.13
N GLU A 83 -3.39 29.15 20.05
CA GLU A 83 -2.87 29.20 18.67
C GLU A 83 -2.10 30.50 18.40
N ALA A 84 -2.65 31.64 18.83
CA ALA A 84 -1.97 32.94 18.73
C ALA A 84 -0.67 33.03 19.55
N HIS A 85 -0.50 32.13 20.52
CA HIS A 85 0.71 32.03 21.35
C HIS A 85 1.56 30.80 20.98
N GLY A 86 1.36 30.23 19.79
CA GLY A 86 2.21 29.16 19.24
C GLY A 86 2.05 27.78 19.88
N VAL A 87 1.00 27.56 20.68
CA VAL A 87 0.72 26.25 21.26
C VAL A 87 -0.02 25.40 20.22
N GLY A 88 0.71 24.51 19.56
CA GLY A 88 0.20 23.60 18.54
C GLY A 88 -0.03 22.18 19.06
N ALA A 89 -0.61 21.33 18.20
CA ALA A 89 -0.60 19.89 18.44
C ALA A 89 0.83 19.36 18.30
N HIS A 90 1.22 18.45 19.19
CA HIS A 90 2.52 17.80 19.18
C HIS A 90 2.34 16.29 19.20
N THR A 91 2.94 15.60 18.24
CA THR A 91 2.97 14.14 18.19
C THR A 91 4.38 13.70 18.51
N THR A 92 4.61 13.19 19.72
CA THR A 92 5.91 12.63 20.12
C THR A 92 6.06 11.19 19.61
N PRO A 93 7.28 10.64 19.58
CA PRO A 93 7.49 9.22 19.29
C PRO A 93 6.61 8.30 20.16
N GLU A 94 6.52 8.55 21.47
CA GLU A 94 5.65 7.82 22.40
C GLU A 94 4.19 7.84 21.93
N THR A 95 3.69 9.02 21.52
CA THR A 95 2.33 9.17 21.00
C THR A 95 2.12 8.33 19.73
N VAL A 96 3.07 8.32 18.80
CA VAL A 96 3.00 7.47 17.59
C VAL A 96 2.94 6.00 17.98
N ARG A 97 3.85 5.54 18.86
CA ARG A 97 3.89 4.15 19.34
C ARG A 97 2.56 3.73 19.97
N CYS A 98 1.99 4.58 20.82
CA CYS A 98 0.71 4.32 21.48
C CYS A 98 -0.47 4.26 20.49
N ILE A 99 -0.52 5.16 19.50
CA ILE A 99 -1.61 5.18 18.50
C ILE A 99 -1.53 3.92 17.63
N VAL A 100 -0.35 3.57 17.12
CA VAL A 100 -0.15 2.37 16.30
C VAL A 100 -0.47 1.11 17.10
N HIS A 101 -0.03 1.06 18.37
CA HIS A 101 -0.32 -0.05 19.25
C HIS A 101 -1.83 -0.23 19.47
N ALA A 102 -2.53 0.85 19.80
CA ALA A 102 -3.98 0.83 19.98
C ALA A 102 -4.73 0.45 18.69
N ALA A 103 -4.25 0.91 17.52
CA ALA A 103 -4.83 0.56 16.23
C ALA A 103 -4.71 -0.94 15.94
N LEU A 104 -3.52 -1.52 16.16
CA LEU A 104 -3.27 -2.95 15.99
C LEU A 104 -4.11 -3.78 16.97
N ASP A 105 -4.16 -3.41 18.25
CA ASP A 105 -4.95 -4.09 19.29
C ASP A 105 -6.46 -4.05 19.03
N ARG A 106 -6.96 -2.94 18.45
CA ARG A 106 -8.38 -2.78 18.12
C ARG A 106 -8.77 -3.45 16.81
N SER A 107 -7.79 -3.77 15.96
CA SER A 107 -8.02 -4.42 14.68
C SER A 107 -8.32 -5.92 14.83
N ARG A 108 -8.53 -6.59 13.69
CA ARG A 108 -8.63 -8.07 13.62
C ARG A 108 -7.37 -8.69 13.00
N ILE A 109 -6.27 -7.96 12.93
CA ILE A 109 -5.01 -8.48 12.41
C ILE A 109 -4.51 -9.62 13.30
N ALA A 110 -3.99 -10.68 12.70
CA ALA A 110 -3.52 -11.87 13.39
C ALA A 110 -2.09 -12.24 12.96
N PRO A 111 -1.35 -13.02 13.76
CA PRO A 111 -0.11 -13.65 13.29
C PRO A 111 -0.34 -14.45 12.00
N ASP A 112 0.67 -14.52 11.15
CA ASP A 112 0.64 -15.14 9.81
C ASP A 112 -0.22 -14.41 8.74
N ASP A 113 -0.88 -13.30 9.09
CA ASP A 113 -1.45 -12.37 8.12
C ASP A 113 -0.34 -11.64 7.33
N VAL A 114 -0.73 -11.03 6.21
CA VAL A 114 0.12 -10.12 5.43
C VAL A 114 -0.37 -8.69 5.58
N LEU A 115 0.54 -7.75 5.81
CA LEU A 115 0.26 -6.31 5.80
C LEU A 115 1.09 -5.60 4.73
N ILE A 116 0.41 -5.10 3.70
CA ILE A 116 0.99 -4.24 2.67
C ILE A 116 0.90 -2.79 3.14
N ILE A 117 2.04 -2.10 3.17
CA ILE A 117 2.17 -0.71 3.65
C ILE A 117 2.69 0.15 2.51
N GLY A 118 1.85 1.04 1.98
CA GLY A 118 2.18 2.00 0.95
C GLY A 118 2.64 3.34 1.52
N SER A 119 3.89 3.72 1.28
CA SER A 119 4.40 5.06 1.57
C SER A 119 5.52 5.42 0.60
N VAL A 120 5.33 6.50 -0.17
CA VAL A 120 6.25 6.88 -1.25
C VAL A 120 7.60 7.33 -0.73
N SER A 121 7.60 8.22 0.26
CA SER A 121 8.83 8.66 0.94
C SER A 121 9.29 7.65 1.99
N GLY A 122 8.38 6.90 2.60
CA GLY A 122 8.69 5.94 3.66
C GLY A 122 9.40 6.54 4.87
N LYS A 123 9.36 7.87 5.06
CA LYS A 123 10.15 8.57 6.09
C LYS A 123 9.37 8.94 7.35
N THR A 124 8.04 8.95 7.28
CA THR A 124 7.19 9.46 8.36
C THR A 124 6.99 8.40 9.45
N PRO A 125 6.81 8.80 10.73
CA PRO A 125 6.83 7.85 11.84
C PRO A 125 5.76 6.75 11.78
N PHE A 126 4.52 7.09 11.39
CA PHE A 126 3.38 6.15 11.42
C PHE A 126 3.55 4.88 10.57
N PRO A 127 3.87 4.93 9.26
CA PRO A 127 4.06 3.72 8.46
C PRO A 127 5.27 2.90 8.93
N ILE A 128 6.32 3.55 9.43
CA ILE A 128 7.52 2.88 9.97
C ILE A 128 7.16 2.13 11.25
N GLU A 129 6.52 2.80 12.20
CA GLU A 129 6.12 2.21 13.47
C GLU A 129 5.08 1.10 13.27
N LEU A 130 4.15 1.27 12.32
CA LEU A 130 3.21 0.23 11.92
C LEU A 130 3.93 -1.04 11.44
N ALA A 131 4.94 -0.90 10.57
CA ALA A 131 5.73 -2.03 10.09
C ALA A 131 6.45 -2.74 11.24
N ILE A 132 7.15 -1.99 12.11
CA ILE A 132 7.89 -2.54 13.24
C ILE A 132 6.95 -3.33 14.17
N GLN A 133 5.84 -2.71 14.57
CA GLN A 133 4.90 -3.31 15.52
C GLN A 133 4.08 -4.45 14.94
N ALA A 134 3.75 -4.43 13.64
CA ALA A 134 3.07 -5.54 12.98
C ALA A 134 3.98 -6.78 12.90
N ARG A 135 5.26 -6.59 12.53
CA ARG A 135 6.25 -7.67 12.51
C ARG A 135 6.46 -8.29 13.88
N ALA A 136 6.53 -7.47 14.93
CA ALA A 136 6.64 -7.95 16.30
C ALA A 136 5.44 -8.82 16.74
N ARG A 137 4.28 -8.67 16.08
CA ARG A 137 3.07 -9.48 16.27
C ARG A 137 2.99 -10.71 15.35
N GLY A 138 4.03 -11.01 14.58
CA GLY A 138 4.07 -12.15 13.66
C GLY A 138 3.35 -11.92 12.32
N VAL A 139 3.07 -10.66 11.96
CA VAL A 139 2.51 -10.30 10.65
C VAL A 139 3.64 -10.13 9.64
N TYR A 140 3.51 -10.72 8.45
CA TYR A 140 4.48 -10.50 7.37
C TYR A 140 4.23 -9.14 6.70
N THR A 141 5.25 -8.29 6.66
CA THR A 141 5.09 -6.91 6.15
C THR A 141 5.72 -6.72 4.79
N ILE A 142 4.97 -6.09 3.89
CA ILE A 142 5.42 -5.73 2.54
C ILE A 142 5.39 -4.20 2.43
N GLY A 143 6.54 -3.57 2.24
CA GLY A 143 6.65 -2.14 2.00
C GLY A 143 6.60 -1.82 0.50
N LEU A 144 5.67 -0.96 0.09
CA LEU A 144 5.60 -0.42 -1.27
C LEU A 144 6.03 1.04 -1.24
N THR A 145 7.20 1.32 -1.83
CA THR A 145 7.85 2.64 -1.73
C THR A 145 8.60 3.00 -3.00
N ALA A 146 9.13 4.22 -3.06
CA ALA A 146 10.01 4.68 -4.14
C ALA A 146 11.46 4.71 -3.62
N ILE A 147 12.27 3.70 -3.92
CA ILE A 147 13.61 3.57 -3.30
C ILE A 147 14.51 4.77 -3.66
N ASP A 148 14.51 5.20 -4.93
CA ASP A 148 15.31 6.32 -5.42
C ASP A 148 14.95 7.64 -4.69
N TYR A 149 13.72 7.77 -4.22
CA TYR A 149 13.27 8.91 -3.42
C TYR A 149 13.54 8.71 -1.93
N SER A 150 13.06 7.61 -1.36
CA SER A 150 13.14 7.32 0.08
C SER A 150 14.58 7.27 0.60
N SER A 151 15.52 6.72 -0.16
CA SER A 151 16.94 6.61 0.22
C SER A 151 17.64 7.95 0.43
N GLN A 152 17.14 9.03 -0.20
CA GLN A 152 17.70 10.38 -0.09
C GLN A 152 17.09 11.21 1.04
N LEU A 153 16.06 10.70 1.71
CA LEU A 153 15.35 11.41 2.76
C LEU A 153 15.86 10.99 4.14
N ALA A 154 15.96 11.96 5.04
CA ALA A 154 16.15 11.67 6.46
C ALA A 154 14.84 11.09 7.03
N SER A 155 14.95 10.03 7.83
CA SER A 155 13.81 9.50 8.56
C SER A 155 13.38 10.47 9.66
N GLU A 156 12.07 10.60 9.86
CA GLU A 156 11.46 11.31 10.98
C GLU A 156 11.17 10.37 12.16
N HIS A 157 11.34 9.07 11.97
CA HIS A 157 11.17 8.08 13.02
C HIS A 157 12.41 8.01 13.91
N GLU A 158 12.23 7.79 15.21
CA GLU A 158 13.31 7.77 16.21
C GLU A 158 14.39 6.70 15.94
N SER A 159 14.03 5.64 15.21
CA SER A 159 14.98 4.59 14.81
C SER A 159 15.98 5.03 13.73
N GLY A 160 15.75 6.19 13.09
CA GLY A 160 16.53 6.67 11.94
C GLY A 160 16.30 5.88 10.65
N LYS A 161 15.43 4.85 10.67
CA LYS A 161 15.14 3.98 9.53
C LYS A 161 13.94 4.47 8.73
N ARG A 162 13.89 4.13 7.45
CA ARG A 162 12.76 4.30 6.54
C ARG A 162 11.97 3.01 6.40
N LEU A 163 10.79 3.08 5.81
CA LEU A 163 9.88 1.95 5.64
C LEU A 163 10.56 0.73 5.00
N PHE A 164 11.34 0.94 3.93
CA PHE A 164 12.03 -0.16 3.24
C PHE A 164 13.11 -0.85 4.08
N GLU A 165 13.53 -0.25 5.19
CA GLU A 165 14.56 -0.79 6.10
C GLU A 165 13.96 -1.58 7.28
N VAL A 166 12.63 -1.58 7.42
CA VAL A 166 11.93 -2.19 8.58
C VAL A 166 10.90 -3.25 8.22
N VAL A 167 10.57 -3.42 6.94
CA VAL A 167 9.65 -4.46 6.44
C VAL A 167 10.36 -5.78 6.10
N ASP A 168 9.62 -6.86 5.92
CA ASP A 168 10.16 -8.18 5.52
C ASP A 168 10.46 -8.25 4.01
N LEU A 169 9.65 -7.56 3.20
CA LEU A 169 9.81 -7.50 1.75
C LEU A 169 9.55 -6.09 1.23
N VAL A 170 10.37 -5.63 0.30
CA VAL A 170 10.23 -4.32 -0.33
C VAL A 170 9.85 -4.49 -1.80
N ILE A 171 8.84 -3.75 -2.24
CA ILE A 171 8.51 -3.57 -3.65
C ILE A 171 8.83 -2.11 -4.00
N ASP A 172 9.80 -1.91 -4.89
CA ASP A 172 10.11 -0.59 -5.45
C ASP A 172 9.11 -0.26 -6.57
N ASN A 173 8.40 0.86 -6.42
CA ASN A 173 7.44 1.36 -7.42
C ASN A 173 8.12 2.13 -8.57
N ALA A 174 9.46 2.22 -8.54
CA ALA A 174 10.29 2.87 -9.55
C ALA A 174 9.97 4.35 -9.81
N ALA A 175 9.33 5.03 -8.85
CA ALA A 175 9.18 6.48 -8.93
C ALA A 175 10.54 7.18 -8.70
N PRO A 176 10.86 8.20 -9.51
CA PRO A 176 12.10 8.95 -9.35
C PRO A 176 12.07 9.82 -8.09
N TYR A 177 13.23 10.35 -7.72
CA TYR A 177 13.34 11.37 -6.67
C TYR A 177 12.37 12.54 -6.91
N GLY A 178 11.64 12.94 -5.87
CA GLY A 178 10.64 14.00 -5.94
C GLY A 178 9.29 13.56 -6.50
N ASP A 179 9.12 12.28 -6.89
CA ASP A 179 7.89 11.72 -7.43
C ASP A 179 7.28 12.59 -8.55
N ALA A 180 8.09 12.91 -9.55
CA ALA A 180 7.68 13.72 -10.69
C ALA A 180 8.40 13.28 -11.97
N MET A 181 7.67 13.21 -13.09
CA MET A 181 8.22 12.75 -14.38
C MET A 181 8.64 13.87 -15.32
N LEU A 182 8.06 15.06 -15.18
CA LEU A 182 8.16 16.12 -16.17
C LEU A 182 8.63 17.45 -15.57
N THR A 183 9.34 18.21 -16.38
CA THR A 183 9.77 19.58 -16.14
C THR A 183 9.45 20.43 -17.37
N LEU A 184 9.24 21.73 -17.19
CA LEU A 184 9.01 22.67 -18.29
C LEU A 184 9.60 24.04 -17.93
N GLU A 185 10.28 24.70 -18.88
CA GLU A 185 10.76 26.06 -18.70
C GLU A 185 9.59 27.01 -18.36
N GLY A 186 9.77 27.85 -17.33
CA GLY A 186 8.71 28.71 -16.81
C GLY A 186 7.76 28.02 -15.80
N VAL A 187 7.96 26.73 -15.51
CA VAL A 187 7.27 26.01 -14.41
C VAL A 187 8.31 25.59 -13.38
N GLU A 188 8.25 26.18 -12.19
CA GLU A 188 9.28 26.00 -11.15
C GLU A 188 9.35 24.59 -10.56
N THR A 189 8.20 23.89 -10.51
CA THR A 189 8.08 22.59 -9.83
C THR A 189 7.90 21.47 -10.85
N ALA A 190 8.68 20.40 -10.70
CA ALA A 190 8.47 19.17 -11.48
C ALA A 190 7.09 18.58 -11.17
N PHE A 191 6.45 17.98 -12.18
CA PHE A 191 5.04 17.56 -12.10
C PHE A 191 4.80 16.20 -12.75
N CYS A 192 3.55 15.73 -12.71
CA CYS A 192 3.10 14.41 -13.12
C CYS A 192 3.75 13.28 -12.29
N PRO A 193 3.16 12.91 -11.13
CA PRO A 193 3.75 11.92 -10.25
C PRO A 193 3.72 10.51 -10.82
N ALA A 194 4.66 9.69 -10.36
CA ALA A 194 4.97 8.36 -10.85
C ALA A 194 4.53 7.24 -9.92
N SER A 195 4.61 7.49 -8.62
CA SER A 195 4.47 6.49 -7.58
C SER A 195 3.13 5.78 -7.61
N GLY A 196 2.02 6.49 -7.87
CA GLY A 196 0.69 5.90 -7.93
C GLY A 196 0.54 4.87 -9.04
N ILE A 197 1.06 5.16 -10.24
CA ILE A 197 0.97 4.24 -11.39
C ILE A 197 1.87 3.04 -11.16
N GLY A 198 3.12 3.27 -10.72
CA GLY A 198 4.03 2.18 -10.37
C GLY A 198 3.46 1.26 -9.29
N ALA A 199 2.89 1.85 -8.24
CA ALA A 199 2.25 1.11 -7.15
C ALA A 199 1.08 0.25 -7.66
N ALA A 200 0.19 0.81 -8.49
CA ALA A 200 -0.93 0.08 -9.06
C ALA A 200 -0.46 -1.08 -9.95
N VAL A 201 0.52 -0.84 -10.83
CA VAL A 201 1.08 -1.86 -11.73
C VAL A 201 1.70 -3.01 -10.93
N ALA A 202 2.55 -2.71 -9.95
CA ALA A 202 3.18 -3.72 -9.12
C ALA A 202 2.15 -4.59 -8.39
N LEU A 203 1.16 -3.97 -7.75
CA LEU A 203 0.19 -4.71 -6.96
C LEU A 203 -0.80 -5.50 -7.82
N TRP A 204 -1.21 -5.00 -9.00
CA TRP A 204 -1.99 -5.82 -9.93
C TRP A 204 -1.19 -7.02 -10.46
N SER A 205 0.13 -6.88 -10.62
CA SER A 205 1.00 -8.02 -10.92
C SER A 205 1.07 -9.02 -9.74
N VAL A 206 1.11 -8.53 -8.49
CA VAL A 206 0.97 -9.39 -7.30
C VAL A 206 -0.37 -10.14 -7.32
N VAL A 207 -1.48 -9.46 -7.61
CA VAL A 207 -2.81 -10.11 -7.73
C VAL A 207 -2.78 -11.22 -8.79
N ALA A 208 -2.20 -10.97 -9.96
CA ALA A 208 -2.10 -11.97 -11.02
C ALA A 208 -1.34 -13.23 -10.52
N GLY A 209 -0.21 -13.03 -9.84
CA GLY A 209 0.57 -14.13 -9.27
C GLY A 209 -0.16 -14.90 -8.16
N ILE A 210 -0.95 -14.21 -7.32
CA ILE A 210 -1.80 -14.85 -6.28
C ILE A 210 -2.81 -15.78 -6.95
N VAL A 211 -3.55 -15.27 -7.94
CA VAL A 211 -4.59 -16.03 -8.64
C VAL A 211 -4.00 -17.27 -9.30
N GLU A 212 -2.88 -17.13 -10.00
CA GLU A 212 -2.17 -18.23 -10.66
C GLU A 212 -1.82 -19.35 -9.67
N ARG A 213 -1.17 -18.99 -8.55
CA ARG A 213 -0.70 -19.96 -7.54
C ARG A 213 -1.83 -20.68 -6.83
N MET A 214 -2.86 -19.94 -6.43
CA MET A 214 -4.02 -20.50 -5.76
C MET A 214 -4.86 -21.39 -6.69
N ALA A 215 -5.03 -20.99 -7.95
CA ALA A 215 -5.69 -21.81 -8.97
C ALA A 215 -4.91 -23.12 -9.24
N ALA A 216 -3.58 -23.07 -9.31
CA ALA A 216 -2.74 -24.25 -9.49
C ALA A 216 -2.87 -25.27 -8.33
N GLN A 217 -3.24 -24.81 -7.13
CA GLN A 217 -3.53 -25.66 -5.97
C GLN A 217 -5.00 -26.12 -5.87
N GLY A 218 -5.83 -25.83 -6.89
CA GLY A 218 -7.24 -26.21 -6.91
C GLY A 218 -8.13 -25.41 -5.96
N LYS A 219 -7.64 -24.28 -5.44
CA LYS A 219 -8.35 -23.38 -4.52
C LYS A 219 -8.30 -21.94 -5.05
N PRO A 220 -8.91 -21.64 -6.21
CA PRO A 220 -8.85 -20.30 -6.80
C PRO A 220 -9.48 -19.26 -5.86
N PRO A 221 -8.94 -18.03 -5.79
CA PRO A 221 -9.47 -17.01 -4.91
C PRO A 221 -10.76 -16.41 -5.47
N THR A 222 -11.50 -15.79 -4.57
CA THR A 222 -12.74 -15.08 -4.88
C THR A 222 -12.46 -13.74 -5.54
N ILE A 223 -12.93 -13.59 -6.79
CA ILE A 223 -12.78 -12.38 -7.60
C ILE A 223 -14.11 -11.60 -7.66
N LEU A 224 -14.04 -10.30 -7.39
CA LEU A 224 -15.19 -9.39 -7.42
C LEU A 224 -15.73 -9.21 -8.84
N ALA A 225 -16.99 -9.59 -9.03
CA ALA A 225 -17.70 -9.37 -10.28
C ALA A 225 -18.02 -7.88 -10.48
N SER A 226 -17.97 -7.42 -11.74
CA SER A 226 -18.43 -6.07 -12.09
C SER A 226 -19.95 -5.97 -11.99
N ILE A 227 -20.44 -5.06 -11.15
CA ILE A 227 -21.88 -4.81 -10.97
C ILE A 227 -22.55 -4.22 -12.22
N ASN A 228 -21.77 -3.63 -13.13
CA ASN A 228 -22.24 -2.97 -14.34
C ASN A 228 -22.52 -3.93 -15.50
N ARG A 229 -22.22 -5.22 -15.33
CA ARG A 229 -22.60 -6.26 -16.31
C ARG A 229 -24.11 -6.55 -16.19
N PRO A 230 -24.77 -6.97 -17.28
CA PRO A 230 -26.09 -7.60 -17.14
C PRO A 230 -25.95 -8.78 -16.18
N ASP A 231 -26.73 -8.84 -15.09
CA ASP A 231 -26.62 -9.75 -13.93
C ASP A 231 -25.59 -9.40 -12.82
N GLY A 232 -24.85 -8.30 -12.97
CA GLY A 232 -23.68 -8.00 -12.14
C GLY A 232 -23.96 -7.89 -10.64
N MET A 233 -25.09 -7.31 -10.24
CA MET A 233 -25.49 -7.21 -8.83
C MET A 233 -25.76 -8.58 -8.20
N GLU A 234 -26.33 -9.52 -8.95
CA GLU A 234 -26.60 -10.87 -8.45
C GLU A 234 -25.28 -11.63 -8.31
N ARG A 235 -24.40 -11.56 -9.31
CA ARG A 235 -23.08 -12.19 -9.25
C ARG A 235 -22.22 -11.62 -8.12
N TYR A 236 -22.25 -10.30 -7.90
CA TYR A 236 -21.56 -9.69 -6.78
C TYR A 236 -22.06 -10.23 -5.43
N ARG A 237 -23.39 -10.34 -5.22
CA ARG A 237 -23.94 -10.96 -4.00
C ARG A 237 -23.44 -12.39 -3.83
N GLN A 238 -23.47 -13.19 -4.89
CA GLN A 238 -22.98 -14.57 -4.87
C GLN A 238 -21.49 -14.62 -4.53
N THR A 239 -20.67 -13.74 -5.10
CA THR A 239 -19.24 -13.62 -4.77
C THR A 239 -19.03 -13.31 -3.29
N ILE A 240 -19.79 -12.38 -2.71
CA ILE A 240 -19.67 -12.03 -1.29
C ILE A 240 -20.14 -13.17 -0.38
N GLU A 241 -21.24 -13.84 -0.71
CA GLU A 241 -21.69 -15.01 0.06
C GLU A 241 -20.70 -16.17 -0.03
N HIS A 242 -20.10 -16.40 -1.19
CA HIS A 242 -19.01 -17.37 -1.36
C HIS A 242 -17.82 -17.04 -0.45
N TYR A 243 -17.41 -15.77 -0.45
CA TYR A 243 -16.33 -15.28 0.39
C TYR A 243 -16.62 -15.48 1.89
N LYS A 244 -17.85 -15.20 2.34
CA LYS A 244 -18.26 -15.42 3.74
C LYS A 244 -18.22 -16.90 4.13
N GLN A 245 -18.50 -17.82 3.21
CA GLN A 245 -18.57 -19.26 3.49
C GLN A 245 -17.20 -19.95 3.41
N ARG A 246 -16.37 -19.55 2.43
CA ARG A 246 -15.12 -20.24 2.11
C ARG A 246 -13.88 -19.46 2.53
N GLY A 247 -14.03 -18.19 2.89
CA GLY A 247 -12.92 -17.25 2.88
C GLY A 247 -12.49 -16.97 1.43
N TYR A 248 -11.19 -16.95 1.24
CA TYR A 248 -10.47 -16.67 -0.01
C TYR A 248 -10.89 -17.59 -1.15
#